data_AF-A0A9W8DX19-F1
#
_entry.id   AF-A0A9W8DX19-F1
#
_cell.length_a   1.000
_cell.length_b   1.000
_cell.length_c   1.000
_cell.angle_alpha   90.00
_cell.angle_beta   90.00
_cell.angle_gamma   90.00
#
_symmetry.space_group_name_H-M   'P 1'
#
loop_
_entity.id
_entity.type
_entity.pdbx_description
1 polymer ?
#
loop_
_entity_poly.entity_id
_entity_poly.type
_entity_poly.pdbx_seq_one_letter_code
_entity_poly.pdbx_strand_id
1 'polypeptide(L)'
;SKIRESYRNAQYLMATHHTAPYYGKVTLINCTELDEESIRHDPDRKIERMMFESGNNGWGDRLHSLNVVNIAAAHDDVFDPDHVHTTSNLIRDAVAEYS
;
A
#
# COMPACT_ATOMS: atom_id res chain seq x y z
N SER A 1 5.28 -19.50 -18.72
CA SER A 1 6.24 -18.41 -18.98
C SER A 1 6.89 -18.03 -17.67
N LYS A 2 8.10 -17.45 -17.70
CA LYS A 2 8.82 -16.98 -16.49
C LYS A 2 8.00 -15.99 -15.66
N ILE A 3 7.18 -15.16 -16.32
CA ILE A 3 6.29 -14.18 -15.67
C ILE A 3 5.24 -14.86 -14.76
N ARG A 4 4.59 -15.93 -15.23
CA ARG A 4 3.59 -16.66 -14.43
C ARG A 4 4.19 -17.35 -13.22
N GLU A 5 5.43 -17.81 -13.33
CA GLU A 5 6.16 -18.46 -12.24
C GLU A 5 6.58 -17.45 -11.17
N SER A 6 7.13 -16.30 -11.57
CA SER A 6 7.45 -15.19 -10.65
C SER A 6 6.21 -14.71 -9.88
N TYR A 7 5.07 -14.57 -10.55
CA TYR A 7 3.82 -14.17 -9.91
C TYR A 7 3.34 -15.18 -8.85
N ARG A 8 3.31 -16.48 -9.19
CA ARG A 8 2.94 -17.55 -8.23
C ARG A 8 3.89 -17.60 -7.03
N ASN A 9 5.19 -17.42 -7.26
CA ASN A 9 6.18 -17.42 -6.19
C ASN A 9 5.99 -16.22 -5.25
N ALA A 10 5.71 -15.02 -5.78
CA ALA A 10 5.42 -13.85 -4.96
C ALA A 10 4.17 -14.06 -4.09
N GLN A 11 3.09 -14.59 -4.66
CA GLN A 11 1.87 -14.91 -3.90
C GLN A 11 2.13 -15.96 -2.81
N TYR A 12 2.90 -17.00 -3.11
CA TYR A 12 3.26 -18.03 -2.13
C TYR A 12 4.11 -17.46 -0.97
N LEU A 13 5.09 -16.61 -1.29
CA LEU A 13 5.93 -15.95 -0.28
C LEU A 13 5.10 -15.02 0.59
N MET A 14 4.19 -14.23 0.00
CA MET A 14 3.29 -13.36 0.77
C MET A 14 2.37 -14.14 1.71
N ALA A 15 1.81 -15.26 1.25
CA ALA A 15 0.89 -16.07 2.06
C ALA A 15 1.58 -16.74 3.26
N THR A 16 2.90 -16.97 3.17
CA THR A 16 3.69 -17.64 4.20
C THR A 16 4.49 -16.66 5.08
N HIS A 17 4.47 -15.36 4.76
CA HIS A 17 5.26 -14.37 5.47
C HIS A 17 4.53 -13.85 6.72
N HIS A 18 5.15 -14.07 7.89
CA HIS A 18 4.76 -13.40 9.12
C HIS A 18 5.63 -12.16 9.33
N THR A 19 5.11 -10.98 9.02
CA THR A 19 5.82 -9.73 9.28
C THR A 19 5.99 -9.49 10.78
N ALA A 20 7.24 -9.45 11.25
CA ALA A 20 7.58 -9.15 12.63
C ALA A 20 7.26 -7.68 12.99
N PRO A 21 7.06 -7.36 14.28
CA PRO A 21 6.92 -5.97 14.71
C PRO A 21 8.13 -5.12 14.33
N TYR A 22 7.89 -3.89 13.92
CA TYR A 22 8.94 -2.93 13.56
C TYR A 22 8.82 -1.66 14.41
N TYR A 23 9.96 -1.25 14.99
CA TYR A 23 10.05 -0.16 15.96
C TYR A 23 10.58 1.15 15.35
N GLY A 24 11.02 1.13 14.09
CA GLY A 24 11.37 2.34 13.38
C GLY A 24 10.13 3.15 13.00
N LYS A 25 10.34 4.43 12.69
CA LYS A 25 9.32 5.27 12.08
C LYS A 25 9.08 4.78 10.64
N VAL A 26 7.82 4.71 10.24
CA VAL A 26 7.38 4.32 8.90
C VAL A 26 6.38 5.35 8.43
N THR A 27 6.51 5.78 7.17
CA THR A 27 5.48 6.57 6.50
C THR A 27 4.78 5.70 5.48
N LEU A 28 3.46 5.54 5.62
CA LEU A 28 2.59 4.90 4.63
C LEU A 28 1.95 5.98 3.76
N ILE A 29 2.28 5.98 2.47
CA ILE A 29 1.54 6.76 1.47
C ILE A 29 0.32 5.93 1.06
N ASN A 30 -0.85 6.30 1.56
CA ASN A 30 -2.08 5.54 1.42
C ASN A 30 -2.92 6.06 0.24
N CYS A 31 -3.23 5.17 -0.70
CA CYS A 31 -4.11 5.44 -1.84
C CYS A 31 -5.57 5.46 -1.37
N THR A 32 -6.30 6.51 -1.73
CA THR A 32 -7.67 6.75 -1.25
C THR A 32 -8.73 6.62 -2.32
N GLU A 33 -8.36 6.23 -3.54
CA GLU A 33 -9.32 5.91 -4.59
C GLU A 33 -9.30 4.40 -4.82
N LEU A 34 -10.48 3.83 -5.03
CA LEU A 34 -10.62 2.44 -5.44
C LEU A 34 -10.68 2.42 -6.95
N ASP A 35 -9.87 1.58 -7.59
CA ASP A 35 -10.02 1.38 -9.03
C ASP A 35 -11.37 0.67 -9.30
N GLU A 36 -12.05 1.08 -10.37
CA GLU A 36 -13.37 0.51 -10.73
C GLU A 36 -13.31 -0.97 -11.16
N GLU A 37 -12.13 -1.48 -11.51
CA GLU A 37 -11.90 -2.83 -12.01
C GLU A 37 -11.79 -3.85 -10.85
N SER A 38 -11.18 -3.45 -9.74
CA SER A 38 -11.09 -4.10 -8.45
C SER A 38 -12.46 -4.26 -7.80
N ILE A 39 -13.35 -3.31 -8.02
CA ILE A 39 -14.76 -3.40 -7.60
C ILE A 39 -15.52 -4.41 -8.48
N ARG A 40 -15.17 -4.53 -9.77
CA ARG A 40 -15.88 -5.39 -10.74
C ARG A 40 -15.58 -6.88 -10.59
N HIS A 41 -14.42 -7.27 -10.06
CA HIS A 41 -13.97 -8.66 -10.09
C HIS A 41 -14.29 -9.51 -8.85
N ASP A 42 -14.68 -8.91 -7.72
CA ASP A 42 -15.06 -9.70 -6.55
C ASP A 42 -15.93 -8.90 -5.55
N PRO A 43 -17.27 -9.07 -5.52
CA PRO A 43 -18.15 -8.40 -4.56
C PRO A 43 -17.92 -8.85 -3.10
N ASP A 44 -17.15 -9.92 -2.86
CA ASP A 44 -16.76 -10.44 -1.54
C ASP A 44 -15.39 -9.94 -1.06
N ARG A 45 -14.79 -8.90 -1.70
CA ARG A 45 -13.52 -8.23 -1.33
C ARG A 45 -13.56 -7.47 0.01
N LYS A 46 -14.03 -8.15 1.06
CA LYS A 46 -13.97 -7.72 2.47
C LYS A 46 -12.57 -7.28 2.86
N ILE A 47 -11.53 -7.95 2.37
CA ILE A 47 -10.14 -7.62 2.72
C ILE A 47 -9.76 -6.25 2.18
N GLU A 48 -9.96 -5.97 0.89
CA GLU A 48 -9.58 -4.68 0.31
C GLU A 48 -10.41 -3.53 0.88
N ARG A 49 -11.71 -3.77 1.09
CA ARG A 49 -12.56 -2.81 1.81
C ARG A 49 -12.08 -2.60 3.24
N MET A 50 -11.74 -3.66 3.99
CA MET A 50 -11.20 -3.54 5.34
C MET A 50 -9.86 -2.82 5.37
N MET A 51 -8.98 -3.05 4.39
CA MET A 51 -7.70 -2.34 4.28
C MET A 51 -7.94 -0.86 4.04
N PHE A 52 -8.79 -0.53 3.06
CA PHE A 52 -9.18 0.84 2.74
C PHE A 52 -9.85 1.56 3.92
N GLU A 53 -10.81 0.90 4.58
CA GLU A 53 -11.54 1.44 5.75
C GLU A 53 -10.65 1.57 7.00
N SER A 54 -9.60 0.74 7.12
CA SER A 54 -8.69 0.81 8.27
C SER A 54 -7.84 2.08 8.31
N GLY A 55 -7.68 2.76 7.16
CA GLY A 55 -6.85 3.97 7.03
C GLY A 55 -5.36 3.75 7.29
N ASN A 56 -4.92 2.53 7.62
CA ASN A 56 -3.53 2.18 7.86
C ASN A 56 -3.12 0.85 7.18
N ASN A 57 -3.98 0.30 6.31
CA ASN A 57 -3.81 -0.97 5.59
C ASN A 57 -3.40 -2.14 6.50
N GLY A 58 -3.97 -2.20 7.70
CA GLY A 58 -3.71 -3.29 8.65
C GLY A 58 -2.32 -3.27 9.29
N TRP A 59 -1.55 -2.20 9.12
CA TRP A 59 -0.19 -2.08 9.67
C TRP A 59 -0.14 -1.57 11.11
N GLY A 60 -1.23 -0.98 11.62
CA GLY A 60 -1.26 -0.32 12.94
C GLY A 60 -0.81 -1.22 14.10
N ASP A 61 -1.11 -2.52 14.04
CA ASP A 61 -0.77 -3.47 15.11
C ASP A 61 0.70 -3.93 15.08
N ARG A 62 1.42 -3.67 13.97
CA ARG A 62 2.79 -4.16 13.75
C ARG A 62 3.84 -3.05 13.70
N LEU A 63 3.43 -1.82 13.42
CA LEU A 63 4.31 -0.67 13.31
C LEU A 63 4.08 0.28 14.48
N HIS A 64 5.09 0.41 15.36
CA HIS A 64 4.99 1.23 16.57
C HIS A 64 4.92 2.73 16.29
N SER A 65 5.43 3.17 15.14
CA SER A 65 5.47 4.57 14.74
C SER A 65 5.11 4.66 13.26
N LEU A 66 3.81 4.72 12.99
CA LEU A 66 3.24 4.80 11.65
C LEU A 66 2.67 6.20 11.41
N ASN A 67 3.26 6.93 10.46
CA ASN A 67 2.66 8.12 9.87
C ASN A 67 1.89 7.70 8.62
N VAL A 68 0.63 8.11 8.48
CA VAL A 68 -0.15 7.85 7.27
C VAL A 68 -0.39 9.17 6.54
N VAL A 69 -0.03 9.20 5.26
CA VAL A 69 -0.26 10.33 4.37
C VAL A 69 -1.10 9.86 3.21
N ASN A 70 -2.23 10.51 2.96
CA ASN A 70 -3.15 10.10 1.91
C ASN A 70 -2.80 10.73 0.56
N ILE A 71 -3.02 9.98 -0.52
CA ILE A 71 -3.01 10.45 -1.90
C ILE A 71 -4.32 10.06 -2.59
N ALA A 72 -4.89 11.01 -3.34
CA ALA A 72 -6.06 10.78 -4.19
C ALA A 72 -5.58 10.15 -5.51
N ALA A 73 -5.41 8.83 -5.47
CA ALA A 73 -5.01 7.97 -6.57
C ALA A 73 -5.45 6.55 -6.25
N ALA A 74 -5.67 5.73 -7.28
CA ALA A 74 -5.81 4.29 -7.12
C ALA A 74 -4.44 3.62 -6.92
N HIS A 75 -4.44 2.38 -6.44
CA HIS A 75 -3.22 1.62 -6.16
C HIS A 75 -2.32 1.48 -7.40
N ASP A 76 -2.92 1.21 -8.55
CA ASP A 76 -2.20 0.97 -9.80
C ASP A 76 -1.70 2.27 -10.45
N ASP A 77 -2.35 3.41 -10.14
CA ASP A 77 -2.09 4.70 -10.79
C ASP A 77 -1.08 5.57 -10.02
N VAL A 78 -0.70 5.20 -8.79
CA VAL A 78 0.11 6.06 -7.89
C VAL A 78 1.50 6.43 -8.45
N PHE A 79 1.98 5.68 -9.45
CA PHE A 79 3.24 5.93 -10.16
C PHE A 79 3.06 6.39 -11.61
N ASP A 80 1.83 6.62 -12.05
CA ASP A 80 1.54 7.15 -13.38
C ASP A 80 1.96 8.62 -13.48
N PRO A 81 2.18 9.14 -14.71
CA PRO A 81 2.64 10.52 -14.92
C PRO A 81 1.81 11.58 -14.19
N ASP A 82 0.51 11.33 -14.03
CA ASP A 82 -0.42 12.26 -13.38
C ASP A 82 -0.22 12.34 -11.85
N HIS A 83 0.30 11.29 -11.22
CA HIS A 83 0.47 11.18 -9.77
C HIS A 83 1.94 11.17 -9.32
N VAL A 84 2.88 10.81 -10.20
CA VAL A 84 4.29 10.60 -9.86
C VAL A 84 4.96 11.81 -9.21
N HIS A 85 4.59 13.02 -9.63
CA HIS A 85 5.11 14.26 -9.03
C HIS A 85 4.62 14.43 -7.58
N THR A 86 3.33 14.19 -7.34
CA THR A 86 2.73 14.24 -6.00
C THR A 86 3.34 13.17 -5.10
N THR A 87 3.39 11.92 -5.56
CA THR A 87 4.01 10.80 -4.84
C THR A 87 5.47 11.10 -4.48
N SER A 88 6.24 11.66 -5.42
CA SER A 88 7.65 12.03 -5.19
C SER A 88 7.81 13.12 -4.15
N ASN A 89 6.93 14.13 -4.12
CA ASN A 89 6.94 15.17 -3.10
C ASN A 89 6.62 14.59 -1.72
N LEU A 90 5.63 13.70 -1.62
CA LEU A 90 5.29 13.03 -0.37
C LEU A 90 6.46 12.20 0.17
N ILE A 91 7.18 11.48 -0.70
CA ILE A 91 8.39 10.74 -0.32
C ILE A 91 9.47 11.70 0.19
N ARG A 92 9.75 12.79 -0.53
CA ARG A 92 10.76 13.77 -0.14
C ARG A 92 10.45 14.35 1.25
N ASP A 93 9.20 14.76 1.46
CA ASP A 93 8.78 15.40 2.70
C ASP A 93 8.84 14.39 3.86
N ALA A 94 8.41 13.14 3.61
CA ALA A 94 8.54 12.05 4.59
C ALA A 94 10.00 11.77 4.99
N VAL A 95 10.95 11.84 4.05
CA VAL A 95 12.40 11.68 4.33
C VAL A 95 12.96 12.88 5.07
N ALA A 96 12.53 14.10 4.73
CA ALA A 96 12.99 15.33 5.38
C ALA A 96 12.65 15.35 6.88
N GLU A 97 11.53 14.75 7.29
CA GLU A 97 11.17 14.60 8.71
C GLU A 97 12.14 13.71 9.52
N TYR A 98 13.11 13.05 8.90
CA TYR A 98 14.17 12.27 9.56
C TYR A 98 15.50 13.03 9.71
N SER A 99 15.59 14.26 9.19
CA SER A 99 16.78 15.13 9.25
C SER A 99 16.68 16.13 10.40
#